data_AF-A0A2S1Q7P0-F1
#
_entry.id   AF-A0A2S1Q7P0-F1
#
_cell.length_a   1.000
_cell.length_b   1.000
_cell.length_c   1.000
_cell.angle_alpha   90.00
_cell.angle_beta   90.00
_cell.angle_gamma   90.00
#
_symmetry.space_group_name_H-M   'P 1'
#
loop_
_entity.id
_entity.type
_entity.pdbx_description
1 polymer ?
#
loop_
_entity_poly.entity_id
_entity_poly.type
_entity_poly.pdbx_seq_one_letter_code
_entity_poly.pdbx_strand_id
1 'polypeptide(L)'
;CRSINCDSRHVFIRTELSFIKNNVPCIRDMFFIYKRELYNICLDDLKGEEDETHIYVQKKVKDSWITLNDLFKETDLTGRPHIFAYVDVEEIIILLCEDEEFSNRKKDMTCHRFYSNDGKEYNNSEITISDYILKDKLLSSYVSLPLKIENREYFLICGVSPYKFKDDNKKDDILCMASHDKGETWG
;
A
#
# COMPACT_ATOMS: atom_id res chain seq x y z
N CYS A 1 54.58 -11.16 -1.99
CA CYS A 1 53.61 -10.41 -2.80
C CYS A 1 53.41 -9.02 -2.23
N ARG A 2 54.12 -8.03 -2.78
CA ARG A 2 53.73 -6.61 -2.72
C ARG A 2 52.95 -6.36 -4.03
N SER A 3 51.81 -5.67 -3.96
CA SER A 3 50.89 -5.31 -5.06
C SER A 3 50.11 -6.45 -5.75
N ILE A 4 49.05 -6.96 -5.11
CA ILE A 4 47.90 -7.58 -5.80
C ILE A 4 46.64 -7.17 -5.03
N ASN A 5 45.64 -6.63 -5.75
CA ASN A 5 44.29 -6.33 -5.26
C ASN A 5 43.73 -7.46 -4.38
N CYS A 6 43.57 -7.22 -3.08
CA CYS A 6 42.87 -8.10 -2.15
C CYS A 6 41.46 -7.57 -1.87
N ASP A 7 40.60 -7.50 -2.89
CA ASP A 7 39.17 -7.24 -2.68
C ASP A 7 38.33 -8.28 -3.44
N SER A 8 38.58 -9.57 -3.19
CA SER A 8 37.69 -10.64 -3.67
C SER A 8 36.46 -10.68 -2.77
N ARG A 9 35.46 -9.87 -3.12
CA ARG A 9 34.14 -9.95 -2.48
C ARG A 9 33.46 -11.24 -2.93
N HIS A 10 33.53 -12.26 -2.08
CA HIS A 10 32.82 -13.51 -2.31
C HIS A 10 31.33 -13.29 -2.05
N VAL A 11 30.53 -13.34 -3.12
CA VAL A 11 29.07 -13.28 -3.06
C VAL A 11 28.51 -14.63 -3.52
N PHE A 12 27.56 -15.18 -2.78
CA PHE A 12 26.82 -16.37 -3.16
C PHE A 12 25.34 -16.04 -3.36
N ILE A 13 24.77 -16.52 -4.47
CA ILE A 13 23.37 -16.30 -4.84
C ILE A 13 22.70 -17.66 -4.96
N ARG A 14 21.55 -17.83 -4.31
CA ARG A 14 20.73 -19.03 -4.38
C ARG A 14 19.31 -18.64 -4.75
N THR A 15 18.75 -19.35 -5.73
CA THR A 15 17.37 -19.16 -6.21
C THR A 15 16.61 -20.47 -6.06
N GLU A 16 15.34 -20.35 -5.67
CA GLU A 16 14.38 -21.44 -5.64
C GLU A 16 13.09 -20.95 -6.30
N LEU A 17 12.36 -21.85 -6.98
CA LEU A 17 11.10 -21.53 -7.64
C LEU A 17 9.96 -22.32 -6.98
N SER A 18 8.86 -21.63 -6.66
CA SER A 18 7.64 -22.24 -6.15
C SER A 18 6.41 -21.62 -6.82
N PHE A 19 5.37 -22.42 -7.01
CA PHE A 19 4.08 -21.95 -7.54
C PHE A 19 3.06 -21.82 -6.41
N ILE A 20 2.15 -20.85 -6.55
CA ILE A 20 1.05 -20.61 -5.59
C ILE A 20 -0.24 -20.48 -6.39
N LYS A 21 -1.26 -21.26 -6.04
CA LYS A 21 -2.59 -21.20 -6.63
C LYS A 21 -3.40 -20.08 -5.96
N ASN A 22 -4.16 -19.33 -6.75
CA ASN A 22 -5.17 -18.39 -6.25
C ASN A 22 -6.54 -18.82 -6.78
N ASN A 23 -7.52 -18.90 -5.88
CA ASN A 23 -8.91 -19.16 -6.27
C ASN A 23 -9.68 -17.87 -6.60
N VAL A 24 -9.07 -16.71 -6.32
CA VAL A 24 -9.65 -15.39 -6.58
C VAL A 24 -8.92 -14.76 -7.78
N PRO A 25 -9.66 -14.22 -8.77
CA PRO A 25 -9.08 -13.55 -9.93
C PRO A 25 -8.70 -12.09 -9.62
N CYS A 26 -7.61 -11.89 -8.89
CA CYS A 26 -7.13 -10.56 -8.53
C CYS A 26 -6.84 -9.72 -9.79
N ILE A 27 -7.49 -8.56 -9.93
CA ILE A 27 -7.17 -7.57 -10.97
C ILE A 27 -5.88 -6.82 -10.66
N ARG A 28 -5.48 -6.79 -9.38
CA ARG A 28 -4.22 -6.22 -8.90
C ARG A 28 -3.78 -6.94 -7.63
N ASP A 29 -2.50 -7.31 -7.60
CA ASP A 29 -1.83 -7.91 -6.45
C ASP A 29 -0.91 -6.88 -5.78
N MET A 30 -0.82 -6.93 -4.44
CA MET A 30 0.15 -6.18 -3.66
C MET A 30 0.73 -7.08 -2.57
N PHE A 31 1.91 -7.62 -2.83
CA PHE A 31 2.58 -8.54 -1.92
C PHE A 31 3.32 -7.82 -0.80
N PHE A 32 3.26 -8.39 0.40
CA PHE A 32 4.00 -7.89 1.55
C PHE A 32 4.47 -9.02 2.46
N ILE A 33 5.53 -8.76 3.24
CA ILE A 33 6.08 -9.72 4.21
C ILE A 33 5.76 -9.22 5.62
N TYR A 34 5.05 -10.03 6.39
CA TYR A 34 4.78 -9.76 7.80
C TYR A 34 5.14 -10.97 8.63
N LYS A 35 5.92 -10.77 9.72
CA LYS A 35 6.44 -11.86 10.57
C LYS A 35 7.09 -13.02 9.78
N ARG A 36 7.81 -12.68 8.69
CA ARG A 36 8.49 -13.59 7.74
C ARG A 36 7.55 -14.49 6.92
N GLU A 37 6.27 -14.18 6.90
CA GLU A 37 5.27 -14.86 6.09
C GLU A 37 4.84 -13.97 4.93
N LEU A 38 4.52 -14.58 3.79
CA LEU A 38 4.12 -13.86 2.57
C LEU A 38 2.60 -13.67 2.55
N TYR A 39 2.20 -12.41 2.36
CA TYR A 39 0.82 -11.98 2.21
C TYR A 39 0.59 -11.31 0.86
N ASN A 40 -0.67 -11.19 0.47
CA ASN A 40 -1.14 -10.46 -0.69
C ASN A 40 -2.37 -9.63 -0.30
N ILE A 41 -2.46 -8.41 -0.82
CA ILE A 41 -3.74 -7.68 -0.89
C ILE A 41 -4.23 -7.82 -2.32
N CYS A 42 -5.31 -8.57 -2.49
CA CYS A 42 -5.93 -8.89 -3.76
C CYS A 42 -7.16 -8.00 -3.95
N LEU A 43 -7.10 -7.13 -4.95
CA LEU A 43 -8.30 -6.42 -5.42
C LEU A 43 -8.99 -7.31 -6.45
N ASP A 44 -10.24 -7.68 -6.17
CA ASP A 44 -11.13 -8.38 -7.10
C ASP A 44 -12.29 -7.43 -7.44
N ASP A 45 -12.42 -7.10 -8.72
CA ASP A 45 -13.44 -6.18 -9.23
C ASP A 45 -13.76 -6.57 -10.67
N LEU A 46 -14.13 -7.83 -10.85
CA LEU A 46 -14.72 -8.28 -12.11
C LEU A 46 -16.09 -7.60 -12.27
N LYS A 47 -16.34 -7.04 -13.45
CA LYS A 47 -17.58 -6.30 -13.73
C LYS A 47 -18.63 -7.24 -14.33
N GLY A 48 -19.32 -8.00 -13.50
CA GLY A 48 -20.57 -8.72 -13.80
C GLY A 48 -21.80 -8.00 -13.25
N GLU A 49 -23.00 -8.38 -13.69
CA GLU A 49 -24.28 -7.78 -13.20
C GLU A 49 -24.52 -7.99 -11.70
N GLU A 50 -23.84 -8.96 -11.07
CA GLU A 50 -23.94 -9.30 -9.65
C GLU A 50 -22.61 -9.19 -8.90
N ASP A 51 -21.52 -8.77 -9.55
CA ASP A 51 -20.18 -8.82 -8.95
C ASP A 51 -19.93 -7.59 -8.05
N GLU A 52 -19.65 -7.86 -6.78
CA GLU A 52 -19.24 -6.86 -5.78
C GLU A 52 -17.71 -6.66 -5.81
N THR A 53 -17.25 -5.43 -5.55
CA THR A 53 -15.83 -5.17 -5.35
C THR A 53 -15.38 -5.82 -4.03
N HIS A 54 -14.28 -6.56 -4.06
CA HIS A 54 -13.68 -7.18 -2.87
C HIS A 54 -12.20 -6.80 -2.73
N ILE A 55 -11.76 -6.62 -1.49
CA ILE A 55 -10.34 -6.38 -1.18
C ILE A 55 -9.89 -7.40 -0.16
N TYR A 56 -9.36 -8.52 -0.66
CA TYR A 56 -8.97 -9.65 0.16
C TYR A 56 -7.54 -9.50 0.69
N VAL A 57 -7.38 -9.67 2.00
CA VAL A 57 -6.08 -9.98 2.59
C VAL A 57 -5.88 -11.49 2.52
N GLN A 58 -4.85 -11.92 1.80
CA GLN A 58 -4.51 -13.32 1.61
C GLN A 58 -3.15 -13.64 2.21
N LYS A 59 -2.96 -14.89 2.65
CA LYS A 59 -1.69 -15.41 3.15
C LYS A 59 -1.28 -16.66 2.40
N LYS A 60 0.01 -16.76 2.07
CA LYS A 60 0.58 -17.98 1.50
C LYS A 60 0.60 -19.07 2.57
N VAL A 61 -0.13 -20.14 2.33
CA VAL A 61 -0.06 -21.37 3.12
C VAL A 61 0.25 -22.51 2.15
N LYS A 62 1.46 -23.09 2.27
CA LYS A 62 2.00 -24.07 1.32
C LYS A 62 2.00 -23.53 -0.13
N ASP A 63 1.23 -24.12 -1.03
CA ASP A 63 1.12 -23.83 -2.46
C ASP A 63 -0.17 -23.08 -2.82
N SER A 64 -0.84 -22.44 -1.85
CA SER A 64 -2.10 -21.70 -2.08
C SER A 64 -2.17 -20.39 -1.30
N TRP A 65 -2.86 -19.42 -1.89
CA TRP A 65 -3.35 -18.24 -1.19
C TRP A 65 -4.61 -18.60 -0.40
N ILE A 66 -4.58 -18.30 0.89
CA ILE A 66 -5.73 -18.43 1.78
C ILE A 66 -6.23 -17.03 2.11
N THR A 67 -7.46 -16.71 1.73
CA THR A 67 -8.14 -15.47 2.13
C THR A 67 -8.38 -15.48 3.63
N LEU A 68 -7.98 -14.41 4.29
CA LEU A 68 -8.11 -14.21 5.74
C LEU A 68 -9.23 -13.22 6.06
N ASN A 69 -9.32 -12.13 5.30
CA ASN A 69 -10.27 -11.05 5.54
C ASN A 69 -10.66 -10.39 4.21
N ASP A 70 -11.86 -9.79 4.17
CA ASP A 70 -12.34 -8.96 3.07
C ASP A 70 -12.60 -7.55 3.61
N LEU A 71 -11.64 -6.65 3.39
CA LEU A 71 -11.64 -5.33 4.01
C LEU A 71 -12.74 -4.43 3.46
N PHE A 72 -13.18 -4.65 2.22
CA PHE A 72 -14.10 -3.75 1.54
C PHE A 72 -15.52 -3.80 2.14
N LYS A 73 -15.91 -4.93 2.74
CA LYS A 73 -17.20 -5.12 3.41
C LYS A 73 -17.44 -4.21 4.61
N GLU A 74 -16.37 -3.73 5.22
CA GLU A 74 -16.43 -2.81 6.37
C GLU A 74 -16.53 -1.34 5.93
N THR A 75 -16.64 -1.08 4.62
CA THR A 75 -16.66 0.26 4.04
C THR A 75 -17.92 0.51 3.22
N ASP A 76 -18.28 1.78 3.08
CA ASP A 76 -19.32 2.26 2.16
C ASP A 76 -18.73 2.84 0.86
N LEU A 77 -17.44 2.59 0.63
CA LEU A 77 -16.73 3.06 -0.56
C LEU A 77 -17.36 2.49 -1.83
N THR A 78 -17.39 3.31 -2.88
CA THR A 78 -17.82 2.88 -4.21
C THR A 78 -16.64 2.86 -5.17
N GLY A 79 -16.61 1.91 -6.10
CA GLY A 79 -15.55 1.82 -7.10
C GLY A 79 -14.25 1.22 -6.55
N ARG A 80 -13.11 1.56 -7.15
CA ARG A 80 -11.80 0.97 -6.83
C ARG A 80 -10.97 1.93 -5.98
N PRO A 81 -10.94 1.80 -4.65
CA PRO A 81 -10.19 2.73 -3.82
C PRO A 81 -8.67 2.64 -4.06
N HIS A 82 -7.98 3.72 -3.71
CA HIS A 82 -6.54 3.65 -3.53
C HIS A 82 -6.22 2.85 -2.27
N ILE A 83 -5.30 1.89 -2.39
CA ILE A 83 -4.89 1.04 -1.28
C ILE A 83 -3.45 1.39 -0.89
N PHE A 84 -3.25 1.84 0.34
CA PHE A 84 -1.92 2.09 0.91
C PHE A 84 -1.69 1.16 2.08
N ALA A 85 -0.74 0.24 1.95
CA ALA A 85 -0.41 -0.72 2.99
C ALA A 85 0.96 -0.40 3.60
N TYR A 86 1.05 -0.43 4.92
CA TYR A 86 2.26 -0.19 5.68
C TYR A 86 2.52 -1.38 6.58
N VAL A 87 3.76 -1.87 6.53
CA VAL A 87 4.18 -3.00 7.37
C VAL A 87 5.27 -2.53 8.31
N ASP A 88 4.94 -2.56 9.60
CA ASP A 88 5.90 -2.41 10.69
C ASP A 88 6.19 -3.79 11.31
N VAL A 89 7.13 -3.85 12.25
CA VAL A 89 7.56 -5.06 12.94
C VAL A 89 6.39 -5.75 13.64
N GLU A 90 5.51 -4.96 14.26
CA GLU A 90 4.43 -5.47 15.11
C GLU A 90 3.06 -5.36 14.47
N GLU A 91 2.86 -4.46 13.50
CA GLU A 91 1.55 -4.13 12.98
C GLU A 91 1.52 -4.01 11.45
N ILE A 92 0.36 -4.32 10.89
CA ILE A 92 -0.01 -4.06 9.50
C ILE A 92 -1.08 -2.98 9.52
N ILE A 93 -0.89 -1.93 8.73
CA ILE A 93 -1.87 -0.87 8.57
C ILE A 93 -2.22 -0.75 7.09
N ILE A 94 -3.51 -0.79 6.77
CA ILE A 94 -4.00 -0.71 5.39
C ILE A 94 -5.02 0.43 5.34
N LEU A 95 -4.84 1.33 4.40
CA LEU A 95 -5.78 2.42 4.11
C LEU A 95 -6.48 2.12 2.80
N LEU A 96 -7.80 2.22 2.80
CA LEU A 96 -8.63 2.25 1.60
C LEU A 96 -9.15 3.68 1.45
N CYS A 97 -8.56 4.45 0.56
CA CYS A 97 -8.94 5.84 0.32
C CYS A 97 -9.84 5.96 -0.92
N GLU A 98 -10.82 6.85 -0.87
CA GLU A 98 -11.66 7.19 -2.01
C GLU A 98 -10.80 7.49 -3.25
N ASP A 99 -11.15 6.89 -4.40
CA ASP A 99 -10.56 7.24 -5.69
C ASP A 99 -11.30 8.48 -6.22
N GLU A 100 -10.71 9.65 -6.01
CA GLU A 100 -11.28 10.87 -6.57
C GLU A 100 -10.97 10.97 -8.06
N GLU A 101 -12.02 11.21 -8.87
CA GLU A 101 -11.81 11.59 -10.26
C GLU A 101 -10.89 12.81 -10.36
N PHE A 102 -9.88 12.70 -11.22
CA PHE A 102 -8.93 13.78 -11.51
C PHE A 102 -9.71 15.06 -11.85
N SER A 103 -9.42 16.17 -11.16
CA SER A 103 -10.11 17.49 -11.18
C SER A 103 -11.27 17.70 -10.19
N ASN A 104 -11.54 16.78 -9.28
CA ASN A 104 -12.51 17.01 -8.22
C ASN A 104 -12.10 18.20 -7.32
N ARG A 105 -13.08 19.05 -7.02
CA ARG A 105 -12.88 20.24 -6.17
C ARG A 105 -12.82 19.91 -4.67
N LYS A 106 -13.01 18.64 -4.31
CA LYS A 106 -12.88 18.18 -2.93
C LYS A 106 -11.48 18.53 -2.41
N LYS A 107 -11.45 18.94 -1.16
CA LYS A 107 -10.22 19.28 -0.44
C LYS A 107 -9.78 18.15 0.50
N ASP A 108 -10.70 17.25 0.78
CA ASP A 108 -10.58 16.27 1.84
C ASP A 108 -10.69 14.90 1.20
N MET A 109 -9.80 13.98 1.59
CA MET A 109 -9.81 12.59 1.14
C MET A 109 -10.25 11.70 2.30
N THR A 110 -11.35 10.98 2.14
CA THR A 110 -11.82 9.98 3.12
C THR A 110 -11.08 8.68 2.91
N CYS A 111 -10.62 8.06 4.00
CA CYS A 111 -10.01 6.75 3.99
C CYS A 111 -10.57 5.88 5.11
N HIS A 112 -10.68 4.58 4.85
CA HIS A 112 -10.91 3.58 5.88
C HIS A 112 -9.57 2.98 6.31
N ARG A 113 -9.23 3.17 7.59
CA ARG A 113 -8.00 2.68 8.21
C ARG A 113 -8.23 1.34 8.87
N PHE A 114 -7.48 0.34 8.45
CA PHE A 114 -7.45 -1.00 9.03
C PHE A 114 -6.13 -1.22 9.73
N TYR A 115 -6.14 -1.81 10.92
CA TYR A 115 -4.92 -2.21 11.62
C TYR A 115 -5.00 -3.64 12.16
N SER A 116 -3.88 -4.34 12.13
CA SER A 116 -3.77 -5.72 12.62
C SER A 116 -2.40 -6.00 13.25
N ASN A 117 -2.40 -6.76 14.35
CA ASN A 117 -1.19 -7.22 15.03
C ASN A 117 -0.85 -8.70 14.75
N ASP A 118 -1.66 -9.38 13.93
CA ASP A 118 -1.49 -10.80 13.62
C ASP A 118 -1.68 -11.14 12.13
N GLY A 119 -2.13 -10.18 11.33
CA GLY A 119 -2.41 -10.31 9.91
C GLY A 119 -3.66 -11.14 9.61
N LYS A 120 -4.54 -11.38 10.58
CA LYS A 120 -5.82 -12.09 10.43
C LYS A 120 -6.99 -11.22 10.84
N GLU A 121 -6.96 -10.75 12.08
CA GLU A 121 -8.02 -9.90 12.64
C GLU A 121 -7.66 -8.44 12.38
N TYR A 122 -8.58 -7.69 11.77
CA TYR A 122 -8.40 -6.29 11.44
C TYR A 122 -9.46 -5.46 12.15
N ASN A 123 -9.00 -4.54 12.99
CA ASN A 123 -9.85 -3.48 13.50
C ASN A 123 -9.87 -2.34 12.47
N ASN A 124 -10.99 -1.63 12.38
CA ASN A 124 -11.18 -0.58 11.39
C ASN A 124 -11.72 0.73 12.01
N SER A 125 -11.44 1.83 11.33
CA SER A 125 -11.98 3.16 11.62
C SER A 125 -11.92 4.03 10.37
N GLU A 126 -12.93 4.88 10.17
CA GLU A 126 -12.88 5.93 9.14
C GLU A 126 -12.00 7.09 9.60
N ILE A 127 -11.19 7.62 8.68
CA ILE A 127 -10.38 8.83 8.87
C ILE A 127 -10.60 9.79 7.69
N THR A 128 -10.45 11.08 7.94
CA THR A 128 -10.53 12.11 6.90
C THR A 128 -9.23 12.90 6.88
N ILE A 129 -8.60 12.99 5.71
CA ILE A 129 -7.40 13.80 5.51
C ILE A 129 -7.82 15.15 4.93
N SER A 130 -7.99 16.14 5.81
CA SER A 130 -8.43 17.49 5.43
C SER A 130 -7.33 18.30 4.76
N ASP A 131 -7.73 19.18 3.83
CA ASP A 131 -6.82 20.05 3.05
C ASP A 131 -5.60 19.26 2.49
N TYR A 132 -5.90 18.10 1.89
CA TYR A 132 -4.93 17.14 1.38
C TYR A 132 -3.94 17.78 0.39
N ILE A 133 -2.65 17.82 0.77
CA ILE A 133 -1.60 18.51 -0.01
C ILE A 133 -1.32 17.88 -1.37
N LEU A 134 -1.71 16.61 -1.60
CA LEU A 134 -1.51 15.95 -2.91
C LEU A 134 -2.72 16.13 -3.83
N LYS A 135 -3.54 17.17 -3.59
CA LYS A 135 -4.53 17.61 -4.56
C LYS A 135 -3.87 17.81 -5.94
N ASP A 136 -4.54 17.34 -6.99
CA ASP A 136 -4.08 17.33 -8.37
C ASP A 136 -2.84 16.46 -8.66
N LYS A 137 -2.43 15.59 -7.71
CA LYS A 137 -1.41 14.56 -7.92
C LYS A 137 -2.09 13.22 -8.25
N LEU A 138 -1.49 12.45 -9.14
CA LEU A 138 -1.85 11.06 -9.36
C LEU A 138 -1.34 10.21 -8.19
N LEU A 139 -2.25 9.42 -7.64
CA LEU A 139 -1.94 8.43 -6.63
C LEU A 139 -1.98 7.04 -7.26
N SER A 140 -1.27 6.11 -6.63
CA SER A 140 -1.26 4.71 -7.01
C SER A 140 -1.16 3.88 -5.75
N SER A 141 -1.76 2.70 -5.77
CA SER A 141 -1.76 1.80 -4.62
C SER A 141 -0.42 1.08 -4.49
N TYR A 142 0.05 0.92 -3.26
CA TYR A 142 1.32 0.24 -2.98
C TYR A 142 1.41 -0.26 -1.54
N VAL A 143 2.42 -1.08 -1.30
CA VAL A 143 2.90 -1.46 0.02
C VAL A 143 4.19 -0.69 0.30
N SER A 144 4.35 -0.14 1.50
CA SER A 144 5.54 0.57 1.94
C SER A 144 5.97 0.16 3.36
N LEU A 145 7.18 0.54 3.72
CA LEU A 145 7.72 0.45 5.08
C LEU A 145 7.73 1.85 5.71
N PRO A 146 7.72 1.96 7.04
CA PRO A 146 7.96 3.24 7.71
C PRO A 146 9.34 3.81 7.33
N LEU A 147 9.36 5.09 7.00
CA LEU A 147 10.59 5.85 6.79
C LEU A 147 10.99 6.54 8.08
N LYS A 148 12.18 6.23 8.59
CA LYS A 148 12.74 6.93 9.75
C LYS A 148 13.35 8.27 9.33
N ILE A 149 12.79 9.36 9.85
CA ILE A 149 13.34 10.72 9.74
C ILE A 149 13.60 11.22 11.17
N GLU A 150 14.85 11.52 11.46
CA GLU A 150 15.31 11.82 12.82
C GLU A 150 14.96 10.67 13.80
N ASN A 151 14.15 10.96 14.83
CA ASN A 151 13.75 10.04 15.87
C ASN A 151 12.30 9.54 15.72
N ARG A 152 11.67 9.78 14.57
CA ARG A 152 10.30 9.37 14.29
C ARG A 152 10.24 8.54 13.02
N GLU A 153 9.26 7.65 12.98
CA GLU A 153 8.95 6.81 11.82
C GLU A 153 7.68 7.34 11.17
N TYR A 154 7.69 7.38 9.84
CA TYR A 154 6.63 7.98 9.06
C TYR A 154 6.12 7.01 8.00
N PHE A 155 4.80 6.86 7.93
CA PHE A 155 4.15 6.34 6.74
C PHE A 155 4.01 7.47 5.73
N LEU A 156 4.20 7.16 4.46
CA LEU A 156 4.15 8.14 3.39
C LEU A 156 2.99 7.80 2.45
N ILE A 157 2.18 8.80 2.13
CA ILE A 157 1.34 8.80 0.91
C ILE A 157 2.02 9.73 -0.08
N CYS A 158 2.45 9.23 -1.23
CA CYS A 158 3.11 10.01 -2.27
C CYS A 158 2.28 10.05 -3.55
N GLY A 159 2.28 11.21 -4.20
CA GLY A 159 1.67 11.43 -5.50
C GLY A 159 2.61 12.14 -6.48
N VAL A 160 2.32 11.97 -7.77
CA VAL A 160 3.10 12.56 -8.87
C VAL A 160 2.22 13.46 -9.73
N SER A 161 2.73 14.59 -10.18
CA SER A 161 2.01 15.40 -11.17
C SER A 161 1.88 14.62 -12.48
N PRO A 162 0.66 14.39 -13.01
CA PRO A 162 0.47 13.58 -14.22
C PRO A 162 1.17 14.18 -15.44
N TYR A 163 1.11 15.51 -15.54
CA TYR A 163 1.62 16.24 -16.68
C TYR A 163 1.79 17.72 -16.34
N LYS A 164 2.91 18.32 -16.74
CA LYS A 164 3.17 19.76 -16.63
C LYS A 164 3.64 20.29 -17.98
N PHE A 165 2.93 21.29 -18.53
CA PHE A 165 3.35 21.97 -19.75
C PHE A 165 4.62 22.83 -19.53
N LYS A 166 4.74 23.41 -18.33
CA LYS A 166 5.92 24.13 -17.84
C LYS A 166 6.12 23.74 -16.39
N ASP A 167 7.37 23.58 -16.00
CA ASP A 167 7.73 23.28 -14.63
C ASP A 167 8.49 24.46 -14.01
N ASP A 168 7.74 25.35 -13.38
CA ASP A 168 8.28 26.51 -12.68
C ASP A 168 8.87 26.13 -11.31
N ASN A 169 8.57 24.92 -10.79
CA ASN A 169 9.08 24.40 -9.52
C ASN A 169 9.19 22.87 -9.50
N LYS A 170 10.39 22.38 -9.78
CA LYS A 170 10.77 20.95 -9.75
C LYS A 170 10.46 20.22 -8.44
N LYS A 171 10.30 20.93 -7.32
CA LYS A 171 9.96 20.32 -6.03
C LYS A 171 8.51 19.88 -5.95
N ASP A 172 7.66 20.30 -6.88
CA ASP A 172 6.23 19.97 -6.91
C ASP A 172 5.91 18.84 -7.90
N ASP A 173 6.92 18.19 -8.50
CA ASP A 173 6.68 17.06 -9.40
C ASP A 173 6.24 15.81 -8.64
N ILE A 174 6.88 15.57 -7.50
CA ILE A 174 6.56 14.48 -6.56
C ILE A 174 6.38 15.12 -5.21
N LEU A 175 5.24 14.84 -4.58
CA LEU A 175 4.94 15.32 -3.24
C LEU A 175 4.49 14.14 -2.40
N CYS A 176 4.89 14.15 -1.13
CA CYS A 176 4.48 13.14 -0.16
C CYS A 176 3.92 13.83 1.06
N MET A 177 2.85 13.27 1.61
CA MET A 177 2.40 13.54 2.96
C MET A 177 2.83 12.41 3.89
N ALA A 178 2.92 12.73 5.17
CA ALA A 178 3.47 11.82 6.15
C ALA A 178 2.56 11.67 7.37
N SER A 179 2.56 10.47 7.93
CA SER A 179 1.91 10.19 9.21
C SER A 179 2.92 9.56 10.16
N HIS A 180 3.06 10.15 11.35
CA HIS A 180 3.93 9.61 12.41
C HIS A 180 3.15 8.91 13.54
N ASP A 181 1.83 8.84 13.41
CA ASP A 181 0.91 8.27 14.39
C ASP A 181 0.16 7.09 13.78
N LYS A 182 0.88 6.30 12.98
CA LYS A 182 0.42 5.04 12.43
C LYS A 182 -0.77 5.21 11.46
N GLY A 183 -0.80 6.31 10.72
CA GLY A 183 -1.80 6.58 9.70
C GLY A 183 -3.10 7.18 10.23
N GLU A 184 -3.17 7.59 11.49
CA GLU A 184 -4.34 8.27 12.06
C GLU A 184 -4.46 9.71 11.56
N THR A 185 -3.35 10.46 11.55
CA THR A 185 -3.29 11.83 11.02
C THR A 185 -2.19 11.98 9.97
N TRP A 186 -2.41 12.91 9.03
CA TRP A 186 -1.55 13.12 7.86
C TRP A 186 -1.27 14.61 7.70
N GLY A 187 0.00 15.01 7.70
CA GLY A 187 0.44 16.41 7.62
C GLY A 187 1.84 16.61 7.07
#